data_AF-A0A7Y4UE83-F1
#
_entry.id   AF-A0A7Y4UE83-F1
#
_cell.length_a   1.000
_cell.length_b   1.000
_cell.length_c   1.000
_cell.angle_alpha   90.00
_cell.angle_beta   90.00
_cell.angle_gamma   90.00
#
_symmetry.space_group_name_H-M   'P 1'
#
loop_
_entity.id
_entity.type
_entity.pdbx_description
1 polymer ?
#
loop_
_entity_poly.entity_id
_entity_poly.type
_entity_poly.pdbx_seq_one_letter_code
_entity_poly.pdbx_strand_id
1 'polypeptide(L)'
;VPNAPHETLLVVDAVTGQNGLSQAREFLKTADVTGLVLTKLDGTAKGGIAVAIAKELNLPIRYCGIGEQADDLVVFDKQAYVDGLFE
;
A
#
# COMPACT_ATOMS: atom_id res chain seq x y z
N VAL A 1 -4.25 18.88 18.72
CA VAL A 1 -2.78 18.85 18.51
C VAL A 1 -2.50 19.74 17.30
N PRO A 2 -1.66 20.77 17.41
CA PRO A 2 -1.27 21.58 16.25
C PRO A 2 -0.66 20.69 15.16
N ASN A 3 -0.89 20.98 13.88
CA ASN A 3 -0.38 20.22 12.71
C ASN A 3 -0.91 18.79 12.54
N ALA A 4 -2.04 18.45 13.17
CA ALA A 4 -2.72 17.17 12.92
C ALA A 4 -3.62 17.23 11.67
N PRO A 5 -3.84 16.09 10.97
CA PRO A 5 -3.17 14.80 11.19
C PRO A 5 -1.69 14.84 10.74
N HIS A 6 -0.81 14.21 11.52
CA HIS A 6 0.61 14.10 11.16
C HIS A 6 0.83 13.12 10.00
N GLU A 7 -0.06 12.14 9.87
CA GLU A 7 -0.06 11.16 8.79
C GLU A 7 -1.50 10.69 8.53
N THR A 8 -1.86 10.58 7.26
CA THR A 8 -3.12 9.99 6.79
C THR A 8 -2.76 8.81 5.89
N LEU A 9 -3.07 7.61 6.35
CA LEU A 9 -2.70 6.38 5.66
C LEU A 9 -3.91 5.78 4.93
N LEU A 10 -3.75 5.52 3.64
CA LEU A 10 -4.73 4.79 2.84
C LEU A 10 -4.36 3.30 2.82
N VAL A 11 -5.26 2.46 3.32
CA VAL A 11 -5.12 1.01 3.28
C VAL A 11 -5.68 0.48 1.97
N VAL A 12 -4.87 -0.29 1.24
CA VAL A 12 -5.21 -0.85 -0.06
C VAL A 12 -4.94 -2.35 -0.08
N ASP A 13 -5.95 -3.12 -0.51
CA ASP A 13 -5.82 -4.56 -0.71
C ASP A 13 -5.08 -4.84 -2.03
N ALA A 14 -3.90 -5.47 -1.94
CA ALA A 14 -3.04 -5.74 -3.09
C ALA A 14 -3.66 -6.72 -4.10
N VAL A 15 -4.71 -7.47 -3.73
CA VAL A 15 -5.37 -8.44 -4.63
C VAL A 15 -6.37 -7.74 -5.57
N THR A 16 -6.79 -6.52 -5.26
CA THR A 16 -7.92 -5.84 -5.93
C THR A 16 -7.60 -5.26 -7.31
N GLY A 17 -6.35 -5.35 -7.80
CA GLY A 17 -6.01 -5.01 -9.19
C GLY A 17 -6.38 -3.57 -9.58
N GLN A 18 -6.99 -3.39 -10.75
CA GLN A 18 -7.45 -2.08 -11.26
C GLN A 18 -8.56 -1.43 -10.42
N ASN A 19 -9.30 -2.22 -9.63
CA ASN A 19 -10.34 -1.68 -8.75
C ASN A 19 -9.74 -0.95 -7.54
N GLY A 20 -8.62 -1.44 -7.02
CA GLY A 20 -7.88 -0.75 -5.95
C GLY A 20 -7.35 0.61 -6.42
N LEU A 21 -6.93 0.70 -7.68
CA LEU A 21 -6.43 1.96 -8.25
C LEU A 21 -7.53 3.02 -8.40
N SER A 22 -8.70 2.64 -8.90
CA SER A 22 -9.82 3.59 -9.05
C SER A 22 -10.33 4.07 -7.69
N GLN A 23 -10.41 3.19 -6.70
CA GLN A 23 -10.77 3.54 -5.33
C GLN A 23 -9.76 4.50 -4.72
N ALA A 24 -8.47 4.24 -4.87
CA ALA A 24 -7.43 5.09 -4.33
C ALA A 24 -7.45 6.49 -4.95
N ARG A 25 -7.67 6.61 -6.26
CA ARG A 25 -7.86 7.92 -6.91
C ARG A 25 -9.02 8.71 -6.33
N GLU A 26 -10.14 8.05 -6.04
CA GLU A 26 -11.32 8.74 -5.49
C GLU A 26 -11.08 9.20 -4.05
N PHE A 27 -10.36 8.40 -3.25
CA PHE A 27 -9.96 8.79 -1.91
C PHE A 27 -9.02 10.01 -1.91
N LEU A 28 -8.07 10.10 -2.85
CA LEU A 28 -7.19 11.26 -2.95
C LEU A 28 -7.90 12.57 -3.31
N LYS A 29 -9.08 12.50 -3.93
CA LYS A 29 -9.88 13.70 -4.21
C LYS A 29 -10.57 14.24 -2.95
N THR A 30 -10.73 13.42 -1.93
CA THR A 30 -11.56 13.70 -0.76
C THR A 30 -10.76 13.83 0.53
N ALA A 31 -9.60 13.19 0.63
CA ALA A 31 -8.73 13.22 1.79
C ALA A 31 -7.26 13.48 1.40
N ASP A 32 -6.56 14.23 2.24
CA ASP A 32 -5.13 14.50 2.09
C ASP A 32 -4.32 13.30 2.62
N VAL A 33 -4.13 12.30 1.76
CA VAL A 33 -3.41 11.06 2.08
C VAL A 33 -1.91 11.30 1.94
N THR A 34 -1.15 10.87 2.93
CA THR A 34 0.31 11.07 3.00
C THR A 34 1.11 9.77 2.83
N GLY A 35 0.45 8.60 2.86
CA GLY A 35 1.10 7.31 2.71
C GLY A 35 0.14 6.15 2.47
N LEU A 36 0.69 5.00 2.07
CA LEU A 36 -0.06 3.80 1.75
C LEU A 36 0.28 2.65 2.71
N VAL A 37 -0.73 1.84 3.03
CA VAL A 37 -0.57 0.52 3.62
C VAL A 37 -1.10 -0.51 2.64
N LEU A 38 -0.28 -1.51 2.32
CA LEU A 38 -0.68 -2.59 1.43
C LEU A 38 -1.05 -3.81 2.27
N THR A 39 -2.15 -4.48 1.99
CA THR A 39 -2.52 -5.73 2.69
C THR A 39 -2.58 -6.90 1.72
N LYS A 40 -2.51 -8.12 2.27
CA LYS A 40 -2.63 -9.39 1.55
C LYS A 40 -1.53 -9.62 0.51
N LEU A 41 -0.29 -9.25 0.82
CA LEU A 41 0.85 -9.50 -0.07
C LEU A 41 1.27 -10.98 -0.09
N ASP A 42 0.96 -11.72 0.97
CA ASP A 42 1.20 -13.17 1.10
C ASP A 42 0.39 -14.01 0.11
N GLY A 43 -0.79 -13.53 -0.26
CA GLY A 43 -1.75 -14.30 -1.05
C GLY A 43 -1.55 -14.27 -2.57
N THR A 44 -0.65 -13.46 -3.15
CA THR A 44 -0.65 -13.28 -4.62
C THR A 44 0.71 -13.03 -5.29
N ALA A 45 0.91 -13.73 -6.41
CA ALA A 45 1.91 -13.45 -7.47
C ALA A 45 1.63 -12.12 -8.24
N LYS A 46 0.98 -11.13 -7.59
CA LYS A 46 0.48 -9.89 -8.20
C LYS A 46 1.00 -8.63 -7.51
N GLY A 47 2.14 -8.70 -6.83
CA GLY A 47 2.80 -7.52 -6.27
C GLY A 47 3.03 -6.37 -7.29
N GLY A 48 2.99 -6.63 -8.59
CA GLY A 48 3.05 -5.59 -9.60
C GLY A 48 2.00 -4.47 -9.45
N ILE A 49 0.79 -4.75 -8.92
CA ILE A 49 -0.25 -3.71 -8.79
C ILE A 49 0.06 -2.70 -7.69
N ALA A 50 0.66 -3.13 -6.59
CA ALA A 50 1.02 -2.25 -5.48
C ALA A 50 2.04 -1.19 -5.91
N VAL A 51 3.02 -1.59 -6.74
CA VAL A 51 4.00 -0.67 -7.33
C VAL A 51 3.31 0.31 -8.28
N ALA A 52 2.38 -0.18 -9.10
CA ALA A 52 1.62 0.67 -10.02
C ALA A 52 0.78 1.71 -9.28
N ILE A 53 0.12 1.32 -8.18
CA ILE A 53 -0.67 2.23 -7.33
C ILE A 53 0.24 3.26 -6.68
N ALA A 54 1.32 2.86 -6.01
CA ALA A 54 2.24 3.80 -5.38
C ALA A 54 2.85 4.80 -6.37
N LYS A 55 3.19 4.34 -7.58
CA LYS A 55 3.71 5.18 -8.66
C LYS A 55 2.66 6.16 -9.19
N GLU A 56 1.43 5.70 -9.43
CA GLU A 56 0.35 6.54 -9.96
C GLU A 56 -0.08 7.62 -8.97
N LEU A 57 -0.16 7.26 -7.69
CA LEU A 57 -0.57 8.17 -6.62
C LEU A 57 0.57 9.07 -6.13
N ASN A 58 1.82 8.76 -6.52
CA ASN A 58 3.03 9.43 -6.05
C ASN A 58 3.12 9.48 -4.51
N LEU A 59 2.75 8.36 -3.85
CA LEU A 59 2.74 8.23 -2.39
C LEU A 59 3.69 7.13 -1.91
N PRO A 60 4.37 7.32 -0.77
CA PRO A 60 5.20 6.29 -0.20
C PRO A 60 4.35 5.16 0.39
N ILE A 61 4.76 3.92 0.14
CA ILE A 61 4.28 2.77 0.91
C ILE A 61 5.01 2.76 2.26
N ARG A 62 4.26 2.74 3.35
CA ARG A 62 4.77 2.72 4.73
C ARG A 62 4.83 1.33 5.31
N TYR A 63 3.76 0.57 5.12
CA TYR A 63 3.60 -0.76 5.72
C TYR A 63 3.05 -1.75 4.69
N CYS A 64 3.32 -3.03 4.94
CA CYS A 64 2.69 -4.12 4.24
C CYS A 64 2.24 -5.25 5.18
N GLY A 65 1.07 -5.81 4.90
CA GLY A 65 0.56 -7.02 5.52
C GLY A 65 0.99 -8.25 4.70
N ILE A 66 1.78 -9.11 5.33
CA ILE A 66 2.36 -10.34 4.74
C ILE A 66 1.75 -11.61 5.37
N GLY A 67 0.53 -11.50 5.88
CA GLY A 67 -0.18 -12.59 6.54
C GLY A 67 -1.42 -12.08 7.28
N GLU A 68 -2.01 -12.96 8.08
CA GLU A 68 -3.30 -12.74 8.77
C GLU A 68 -3.12 -12.40 10.26
N GLN A 69 -1.93 -12.56 10.83
CA GLN A 69 -1.64 -12.25 12.23
C GLN A 69 -1.35 -10.77 12.43
N ALA A 70 -1.54 -10.26 13.64
CA ALA A 70 -1.24 -8.86 13.97
C ALA A 70 0.23 -8.50 13.74
N ASP A 71 1.13 -9.45 13.97
CA ASP A 71 2.59 -9.29 13.79
C ASP A 71 3.00 -9.34 12.30
N ASP A 72 2.08 -9.68 11.40
CA ASP A 72 2.35 -9.75 9.95
C ASP A 72 2.22 -8.37 9.27
N LEU A 73 1.90 -7.31 10.00
CA LEU A 73 1.99 -5.93 9.52
C LEU A 73 3.41 -5.40 9.75
N VAL A 74 4.20 -5.36 8.68
CA VAL A 74 5.61 -4.98 8.74
C VAL A 74 5.86 -3.66 8.02
N VAL A 75 6.98 -3.00 8.34
CA VAL A 75 7.46 -1.83 7.60
C VAL A 75 7.81 -2.25 6.18
N PHE A 76 7.38 -1.48 5.19
CA PHE A 76 7.64 -1.81 3.79
C PHE A 76 9.12 -1.64 3.44
N ASP A 77 9.78 -2.73 3.07
CA ASP A 77 11.12 -2.73 2.51
C ASP A 77 11.06 -2.88 0.98
N LYS A 78 11.48 -1.82 0.28
CA LYS A 78 11.51 -1.78 -1.19
C LYS A 78 12.42 -2.84 -1.79
N GLN A 79 13.56 -3.13 -1.16
CA GLN A 79 14.54 -4.08 -1.68
C GLN A 79 14.01 -5.49 -1.53
N ALA A 80 13.59 -5.87 -0.31
CA ALA A 80 13.02 -7.19 -0.05
C ALA A 80 11.78 -7.47 -0.93
N TYR A 81 10.98 -6.43 -1.19
CA TYR A 81 9.83 -6.54 -2.07
C TYR A 81 10.20 -6.80 -3.54
N VAL A 82 11.21 -6.10 -4.04
CA VAL A 82 11.71 -6.29 -5.42
C VAL A 82 12.34 -7.68 -5.55
N ASP A 83 13.13 -8.10 -4.57
CA ASP A 83 13.78 -9.41 -4.57
C ASP A 83 12.73 -10.54 -4.65
N GLY A 84 11.66 -10.44 -3.86
CA GLY A 84 10.55 -11.41 -3.88
C GLY A 84 9.67 -11.40 -5.15
N LEU A 85 9.82 -10.42 -6.05
CA LEU A 85 9.10 -10.41 -7.34
C LEU A 85 9.81 -11.23 -8.43
N PHE A 86 11.10 -11.53 -8.27
CA PHE A 86 11.94 -12.17 -9.30
C PHE A 86 12.41 -13.59 -8.95
N GLU A 87 12.01 -14.11 -7.79
CA GLU A 87 12.07 -15.55 -7.43
C GLU A 87 10.83 -16.31 -7.95
#